data_AF-A0A7C1I348-F1
#
_entry.id   AF-A0A7C1I348-F1
#
_cell.length_a   1.000
_cell.length_b   1.000
_cell.length_c   1.000
_cell.angle_alpha   90.00
_cell.angle_beta   90.00
_cell.angle_gamma   90.00
#
_symmetry.space_group_name_H-M   'P 1'
#
loop_
_entity.id
_entity.type
_entity.pdbx_description
1 polymer ?
#
loop_
_entity_poly.entity_id
_entity_poly.type
_entity_poly.pdbx_seq_one_letter_code
_entity_poly.pdbx_strand_id
1 'polypeptide(L)'
;MRRAVNLSIIMLSVVFTASCSKKEEPAPPPSPTDSQQQAHNLTEQMGQSARQTTEAAKEAVTEAVEKVKQTFTTTVDLDKSVSALKAEAEQMDIASLREVAGKYKDAMVAKQDEIKSLTEKLNAVPLTQKLGQEAQQITTDLQGLTQSLSALKERFDVYVAAIKDKGGDVGDLSL
;
A
#
# COMPACT_ATOMS: atom_id res chain seq x y z
N MET A 1 23.96 17.35 16.11
CA MET A 1 24.17 16.95 17.52
C MET A 1 22.95 16.17 17.97
N ARG A 2 23.15 14.91 18.36
CA ARG A 2 22.10 13.99 18.82
C ARG A 2 21.72 14.37 20.26
N ARG A 3 20.42 14.36 20.60
CA ARG A 3 19.99 14.26 21.99
C ARG A 3 19.40 12.88 22.21
N ALA A 4 19.98 12.21 23.18
CA ALA A 4 19.59 10.91 23.69
C ALA A 4 18.96 11.08 25.08
N VAL A 5 18.44 9.96 25.58
CA VAL A 5 18.27 9.55 27.01
C VAL A 5 16.83 9.55 27.55
N ASN A 6 16.20 8.36 27.44
CA ASN A 6 15.70 7.46 28.50
C ASN A 6 15.31 8.04 29.87
N LEU A 7 14.17 7.64 30.44
CA LEU A 7 14.10 7.11 31.83
C LEU A 7 12.73 6.50 32.24
N SER A 8 12.79 5.26 32.77
CA SER A 8 12.03 4.66 33.88
C SER A 8 10.50 4.58 33.89
N ILE A 9 9.93 3.35 33.82
CA ILE A 9 9.51 2.46 34.93
C ILE A 9 8.20 2.91 35.60
N ILE A 10 7.17 2.05 35.59
CA ILE A 10 6.48 1.54 36.80
C ILE A 10 5.73 0.26 36.44
N MET A 11 6.20 -0.81 37.07
CA MET A 11 5.62 -2.14 37.16
C MET A 11 4.78 -2.14 38.43
N LEU A 12 3.48 -2.45 38.37
CA LEU A 12 2.71 -2.75 39.58
C LEU A 12 1.70 -3.87 39.30
N SER A 13 2.12 -5.08 39.62
CA SER A 13 1.28 -6.26 39.81
C SER A 13 0.44 -6.11 41.07
N VAL A 14 -0.86 -6.40 41.00
CA VAL A 14 -1.65 -6.80 42.17
C VAL A 14 -2.37 -8.10 41.81
N VAL A 15 -1.90 -9.18 42.43
CA VAL A 15 -2.58 -10.46 42.57
C VAL A 15 -3.54 -10.32 43.75
N PHE A 16 -4.81 -10.70 43.60
CA PHE A 16 -5.67 -10.99 44.74
C PHE A 16 -6.35 -12.35 44.58
N THR A 17 -6.33 -13.08 45.68
CA THR A 17 -6.46 -14.52 45.84
C THR A 17 -7.89 -14.98 46.08
N ALA A 18 -8.08 -16.29 45.93
CA ALA A 18 -9.30 -17.09 46.04
C ALA A 18 -10.16 -16.93 47.30
N SER A 19 -11.47 -17.23 47.17
CA SER A 19 -12.36 -17.69 48.26
C SER A 19 -13.32 -18.76 47.73
N CYS A 20 -13.47 -19.86 48.49
CA CYS A 20 -14.06 -21.14 48.07
C CYS A 20 -15.51 -21.36 48.53
N SER A 21 -16.21 -22.18 47.73
CA SER A 21 -17.19 -23.25 48.05
C SER A 21 -18.52 -22.96 48.76
N LYS A 22 -19.61 -23.20 48.03
CA LYS A 22 -20.82 -23.88 48.56
C LYS A 22 -21.52 -24.66 47.43
N LYS A 23 -21.98 -25.88 47.74
CA LYS A 23 -22.50 -26.95 46.87
C LYS A 23 -23.92 -27.32 47.34
N GLU A 24 -24.92 -27.41 46.45
CA GLU A 24 -26.10 -28.32 46.51
C GLU A 24 -27.08 -28.16 45.29
N GLU A 25 -27.28 -29.30 44.58
CA GLU A 25 -28.45 -29.96 43.89
C GLU A 25 -29.68 -29.24 43.24
N PRO A 26 -30.58 -29.92 42.44
CA PRO A 26 -30.85 -29.61 41.02
C PRO A 26 -32.33 -29.26 40.62
N ALA A 27 -32.50 -28.87 39.33
CA ALA A 27 -33.71 -28.59 38.50
C ALA A 27 -34.34 -27.18 38.61
N PRO A 28 -34.96 -26.58 37.56
CA PRO A 28 -35.43 -27.09 36.24
C PRO A 28 -34.80 -26.35 35.02
N PRO A 29 -35.09 -26.72 33.74
CA PRO A 29 -34.36 -26.18 32.57
C PRO A 29 -34.60 -24.67 32.33
N PRO A 30 -33.59 -23.92 31.83
CA PRO A 30 -33.73 -22.50 31.58
C PRO A 30 -34.58 -22.22 30.33
N SER A 31 -35.59 -21.37 30.52
CA SER A 31 -36.32 -20.66 29.49
C SER A 31 -35.38 -19.76 28.66
N PRO A 32 -35.66 -19.53 27.36
CA PRO A 32 -34.75 -18.84 26.46
C PRO A 32 -34.90 -17.32 26.60
N THR A 33 -34.28 -16.72 27.61
CA THR A 33 -34.27 -15.25 27.71
C THR A 33 -32.88 -14.64 28.00
N ASP A 34 -31.89 -15.39 28.49
CA ASP A 34 -30.60 -14.79 28.87
C ASP A 34 -29.43 -15.01 27.88
N SER A 35 -29.67 -15.65 26.73
CA SER A 35 -28.62 -15.85 25.71
C SER A 35 -28.37 -14.62 24.83
N GLN A 36 -29.19 -13.56 24.93
CA GLN A 36 -29.06 -12.36 24.09
C GLN A 36 -28.15 -11.28 24.68
N GLN A 37 -27.91 -11.27 26.00
CA GLN A 37 -27.12 -10.21 26.64
C GLN A 37 -25.62 -10.51 26.71
N GLN A 38 -25.23 -11.79 26.62
CA GLN A 38 -23.83 -12.20 26.63
C GLN A 38 -23.16 -12.11 25.23
N ALA A 39 -23.93 -12.17 24.15
CA ALA A 39 -23.44 -11.97 22.78
C ALA A 39 -23.13 -10.49 22.47
N HIS A 40 -23.77 -9.56 23.18
CA HIS A 40 -23.63 -8.14 22.90
C HIS A 40 -22.34 -7.53 23.48
N ASN A 41 -21.80 -8.08 24.57
CA ASN A 41 -20.55 -7.60 25.17
C ASN A 41 -19.28 -8.17 24.50
N LEU A 42 -19.33 -9.38 23.95
CA LEU A 42 -18.17 -9.98 23.25
C LEU A 42 -17.96 -9.37 21.85
N THR A 43 -19.04 -8.90 21.21
CA THR A 43 -19.00 -8.26 19.89
C THR A 43 -18.43 -6.84 19.96
N GLU A 44 -18.63 -6.11 21.06
CA GLU A 44 -18.03 -4.79 21.24
C GLU A 44 -16.53 -4.85 21.54
N GLN A 45 -16.07 -5.88 22.26
CA GLN A 45 -14.65 -6.04 22.59
C GLN A 45 -13.79 -6.49 21.39
N MET A 46 -14.35 -7.28 20.45
CA MET A 46 -13.67 -7.63 19.19
C MET A 46 -13.79 -6.53 18.11
N GLY A 47 -14.78 -5.64 18.21
CA GLY A 47 -14.96 -4.51 17.28
C GLY A 47 -13.96 -3.37 17.49
N GLN A 48 -13.47 -3.17 18.72
CA GLN A 48 -12.52 -2.10 19.03
C GLN A 48 -11.07 -2.44 18.63
N SER A 49 -10.68 -3.72 18.73
CA SER A 49 -9.33 -4.15 18.34
C SER A 49 -9.13 -4.27 16.81
N ALA A 50 -10.21 -4.39 16.03
CA ALA A 50 -10.15 -4.40 14.56
C ALA A 50 -10.24 -2.99 13.94
N ARG A 51 -10.74 -1.99 14.70
CA ARG A 51 -10.87 -0.60 14.25
C ARG A 51 -9.60 0.23 14.48
N GLN A 52 -8.81 -0.07 15.53
CA GLN A 52 -7.54 0.63 15.75
C GLN A 52 -6.45 0.25 14.74
N THR A 53 -6.48 -0.94 14.16
CA THR A 53 -5.50 -1.38 13.14
C THR A 53 -5.88 -1.02 11.72
N THR A 54 -7.11 -0.54 11.45
CA THR A 54 -7.56 -0.17 10.11
C THR A 54 -7.60 1.34 9.86
N GLU A 55 -7.79 2.17 10.88
CA GLU A 55 -7.80 3.64 10.71
C GLU A 55 -6.37 4.22 10.70
N ALA A 56 -5.49 3.78 11.61
CA ALA A 56 -4.08 4.20 11.59
C ALA A 56 -3.31 3.62 10.38
N ALA A 57 -3.69 2.44 9.90
CA ALA A 57 -3.16 1.87 8.67
C ALA A 57 -3.77 2.53 7.41
N LYS A 58 -5.04 2.94 7.43
CA LYS A 58 -5.62 3.71 6.31
C LYS A 58 -5.02 5.10 6.20
N GLU A 59 -4.81 5.80 7.31
CA GLU A 59 -4.17 7.12 7.26
C GLU A 59 -2.69 7.00 6.88
N ALA A 60 -1.95 6.03 7.41
CA ALA A 60 -0.56 5.80 7.01
C ALA A 60 -0.42 5.26 5.57
N VAL A 61 -1.35 4.44 5.07
CA VAL A 61 -1.36 3.96 3.67
C VAL A 61 -1.88 5.03 2.74
N THR A 62 -2.85 5.87 3.12
CA THR A 62 -3.32 6.99 2.29
C THR A 62 -2.27 8.09 2.24
N GLU A 63 -1.60 8.37 3.36
CA GLU A 63 -0.47 9.29 3.39
C GLU A 63 0.75 8.70 2.67
N ALA A 64 1.01 7.40 2.73
CA ALA A 64 2.05 6.76 1.93
C ALA A 64 1.68 6.69 0.43
N VAL A 65 0.43 6.45 0.07
CA VAL A 65 -0.07 6.44 -1.31
C VAL A 65 -0.10 7.85 -1.88
N GLU A 66 -0.53 8.86 -1.12
CA GLU A 66 -0.46 10.27 -1.51
C GLU A 66 0.99 10.77 -1.54
N LYS A 67 1.87 10.34 -0.63
CA LYS A 67 3.29 10.70 -0.66
C LYS A 67 4.04 9.95 -1.76
N VAL A 68 3.65 8.73 -2.13
CA VAL A 68 4.11 8.02 -3.33
C VAL A 68 3.59 8.72 -4.57
N LYS A 69 2.31 9.13 -4.60
CA LYS A 69 1.70 9.90 -5.69
C LYS A 69 2.33 11.28 -5.81
N GLN A 70 2.67 11.95 -4.72
CA GLN A 70 3.30 13.27 -4.66
C GLN A 70 4.79 13.20 -4.96
N THR A 71 5.48 12.12 -4.58
CA THR A 71 6.86 11.84 -5.01
C THR A 71 6.87 11.49 -6.50
N PHE A 72 5.85 10.79 -7.02
CA PHE A 72 5.69 10.50 -8.44
C PHE A 72 5.34 11.74 -9.27
N THR A 73 4.38 12.57 -8.84
CA THR A 73 3.99 13.81 -9.53
C THR A 73 5.08 14.88 -9.48
N THR A 74 6.03 14.79 -8.55
CA THR A 74 7.23 15.64 -8.53
C THR A 74 8.21 15.30 -9.66
N THR A 75 8.17 14.08 -10.20
CA THR A 75 9.08 13.64 -11.28
C THR A 75 8.42 13.47 -12.64
N VAL A 76 7.15 13.04 -12.70
CA VAL A 76 6.42 12.79 -13.96
C VAL A 76 4.92 13.04 -13.79
N ASP A 77 4.31 13.71 -14.77
CA ASP A 77 2.89 14.06 -14.72
C ASP A 77 2.04 12.90 -15.25
N LEU A 78 1.25 12.30 -14.37
CA LEU A 78 0.31 11.23 -14.68
C LEU A 78 -1.13 11.73 -14.86
N ASP A 79 -1.43 12.95 -14.41
CA ASP A 79 -2.77 13.54 -14.48
C ASP A 79 -3.03 14.20 -15.84
N LYS A 80 -1.97 14.64 -16.52
CA LYS A 80 -2.04 15.08 -17.92
C LYS A 80 -2.46 13.94 -18.84
N SER A 81 -3.39 14.25 -19.74
CA SER A 81 -3.78 13.34 -20.82
C SER A 81 -2.64 13.14 -21.82
N VAL A 82 -2.59 11.96 -22.44
CA VAL A 82 -1.63 11.65 -23.51
C VAL A 82 -1.72 12.67 -24.65
N SER A 83 -2.93 13.17 -24.97
CA SER A 83 -3.13 14.21 -25.99
C SER A 83 -2.48 15.54 -25.63
N ALA A 84 -2.59 15.98 -24.37
CA ALA A 84 -1.95 17.20 -23.89
C ALA A 84 -0.42 17.06 -23.89
N LEU A 85 0.09 15.90 -23.47
CA LEU A 85 1.53 15.61 -23.50
C LEU A 85 2.07 15.60 -24.93
N LYS A 86 1.30 15.10 -25.90
CA LYS A 86 1.69 15.14 -27.31
C LYS A 86 1.80 16.57 -27.83
N ALA A 87 0.80 17.41 -27.54
CA ALA A 87 0.83 18.82 -27.93
C ALA A 87 2.00 19.58 -27.29
N GLU A 88 2.32 19.28 -26.02
CA GLU A 88 3.48 19.84 -25.33
C GLU A 88 4.80 19.37 -25.98
N ALA A 89 4.95 18.07 -26.23
CA ALA A 89 6.14 17.47 -26.83
C ALA A 89 6.44 18.02 -28.25
N GLU A 90 5.41 18.33 -29.03
CA GLU A 90 5.58 18.95 -30.36
C GLU A 90 6.30 20.31 -30.28
N GLN A 91 6.08 21.07 -29.20
CA GLN A 91 6.68 22.40 -28.99
C GLN A 91 8.09 22.34 -28.36
N MET A 92 8.50 21.19 -27.85
CA MET A 92 9.80 21.03 -27.20
C MET A 92 10.93 20.79 -28.20
N ASP A 93 12.15 21.19 -27.83
CA ASP A 93 13.37 20.80 -28.53
C ASP A 93 13.82 19.39 -28.09
N ILE A 94 14.76 18.80 -28.85
CA ILE A 94 15.24 17.43 -28.61
C ILE A 94 15.85 17.28 -27.21
N ALA A 95 16.59 18.26 -26.70
CA ALA A 95 17.24 18.15 -25.39
C ALA A 95 16.18 18.12 -24.27
N SER A 96 15.20 19.03 -24.33
CA SER A 96 14.08 19.06 -23.39
C SER A 96 13.27 17.76 -23.43
N LEU A 97 12.98 17.24 -24.63
CA LEU A 97 12.26 15.97 -24.80
C LEU A 97 13.00 14.80 -24.16
N ARG A 98 14.33 14.74 -24.31
CA ARG A 98 15.16 13.70 -23.70
C ARG A 98 15.15 13.78 -22.18
N GLU A 99 15.23 14.98 -21.63
CA GLU A 99 15.18 15.17 -20.18
C GLU A 99 13.87 14.62 -19.61
N VAL A 100 12.74 14.96 -20.25
CA VAL A 100 11.43 14.48 -19.80
C VAL A 100 11.28 12.97 -20.03
N ALA A 101 11.67 12.45 -21.19
CA ALA A 101 11.68 11.02 -21.45
C ALA A 101 12.54 10.25 -20.42
N GLY A 102 13.68 10.82 -20.02
CA GLY A 102 14.54 10.29 -18.97
C GLY A 102 13.83 10.17 -17.62
N LYS A 103 13.07 11.19 -17.21
CA LYS A 103 12.26 11.14 -15.98
C LYS A 103 11.22 10.02 -16.02
N TYR A 104 10.53 9.84 -17.15
CA TYR A 104 9.61 8.71 -17.32
C TYR A 104 10.34 7.36 -17.31
N LYS A 105 11.52 7.26 -17.94
CA LYS A 105 12.35 6.05 -17.89
C LYS A 105 12.70 5.66 -16.46
N ASP A 106 13.22 6.61 -15.68
CA ASP A 106 13.62 6.37 -14.28
C ASP A 106 12.42 5.95 -13.42
N ALA A 107 11.27 6.60 -13.63
CA ALA A 107 10.03 6.24 -12.96
C ALA A 107 9.54 4.82 -13.33
N MET A 108 9.74 4.39 -14.59
CA MET A 108 9.41 3.04 -15.03
C MET A 108 10.34 2.00 -14.41
N VAL A 109 11.65 2.25 -14.36
CA VAL A 109 12.64 1.37 -13.72
C VAL A 109 12.29 1.17 -12.24
N ALA A 110 11.98 2.25 -11.52
CA ALA A 110 11.56 2.16 -10.11
C ALA A 110 10.33 1.25 -9.93
N LYS A 111 9.31 1.37 -10.80
CA LYS A 111 8.13 0.48 -10.75
C LYS A 111 8.46 -0.96 -11.10
N GLN A 112 9.36 -1.21 -12.04
CA GLN A 112 9.80 -2.57 -12.37
C GLN A 112 10.49 -3.24 -11.17
N ASP A 113 11.30 -2.49 -10.43
CA ASP A 113 11.94 -2.98 -9.21
C ASP A 113 10.91 -3.30 -8.11
N GLU A 114 9.89 -2.46 -7.93
CA GLU A 114 8.78 -2.73 -7.00
C GLU A 114 7.97 -3.98 -7.41
N ILE A 115 7.66 -4.13 -8.70
CA ILE A 115 6.97 -5.32 -9.24
C ILE A 115 7.80 -6.58 -8.98
N LYS A 116 9.12 -6.52 -9.22
CA LYS A 116 10.03 -7.63 -8.96
C LYS A 116 10.02 -8.00 -7.47
N SER A 117 10.13 -7.02 -6.58
CA SER A 117 10.09 -7.22 -5.13
C SER A 117 8.78 -7.88 -4.68
N LEU A 118 7.62 -7.40 -5.14
CA LEU A 118 6.33 -7.99 -4.80
C LEU A 118 6.14 -9.38 -5.40
N THR A 119 6.65 -9.63 -6.60
CA THR A 119 6.64 -10.96 -7.23
C THR A 119 7.46 -11.96 -6.43
N GLU A 120 8.65 -11.56 -5.98
CA GLU A 120 9.50 -12.38 -5.11
C GLU A 120 8.79 -12.71 -3.78
N LYS A 121 8.15 -11.72 -3.15
CA LYS A 121 7.33 -11.94 -1.94
C LYS A 121 6.18 -12.91 -2.20
N LEU A 122 5.43 -12.72 -3.29
CA LEU A 122 4.31 -13.61 -3.64
C LEU A 122 4.77 -15.04 -3.90
N ASN A 123 5.96 -15.22 -4.48
CA ASN A 123 6.56 -16.53 -4.72
C ASN A 123 7.06 -17.20 -3.44
N ALA A 124 7.47 -16.42 -2.45
CA ALA A 124 7.84 -16.93 -1.13
C ALA A 124 6.63 -17.36 -0.28
N VAL A 125 5.41 -16.90 -0.61
CA VAL A 125 4.19 -17.33 0.11
C VAL A 125 3.93 -18.83 -0.12
N PRO A 126 3.81 -19.63 0.97
CA PRO A 126 3.47 -21.05 0.87
C PRO A 126 2.16 -21.28 0.11
N LEU A 127 2.06 -22.39 -0.65
CA LEU A 127 0.86 -22.72 -1.43
C LEU A 127 -0.43 -22.72 -0.60
N THR A 128 -0.36 -23.16 0.66
CA THR A 128 -1.50 -23.17 1.59
C THR A 128 -1.97 -21.78 2.00
N GLN A 129 -1.13 -20.76 1.83
CA GLN A 129 -1.40 -19.36 2.19
C GLN A 129 -1.59 -18.44 0.97
N LYS A 130 -1.39 -18.94 -0.25
CA LYS A 130 -1.57 -18.14 -1.49
C LYS A 130 -2.99 -17.63 -1.73
N LEU A 131 -3.99 -18.20 -1.05
CA LEU A 131 -5.38 -17.71 -1.08
C LEU A 131 -5.71 -16.82 0.14
N GLY A 132 -4.77 -16.61 1.06
CA GLY A 132 -4.93 -15.73 2.20
C GLY A 132 -4.93 -14.25 1.81
N GLN A 133 -5.36 -13.40 2.75
CA GLN A 133 -5.49 -11.96 2.52
C GLN A 133 -4.16 -11.30 2.08
N GLU A 134 -3.02 -11.73 2.63
CA GLU A 134 -1.71 -11.20 2.26
C GLU A 134 -1.38 -11.44 0.79
N ALA A 135 -1.55 -12.67 0.29
CA ALA A 135 -1.30 -13.01 -1.10
C ALA A 135 -2.27 -12.31 -2.06
N GLN A 136 -3.54 -12.15 -1.65
CA GLN A 136 -4.52 -11.38 -2.41
C GLN A 136 -4.11 -9.90 -2.50
N GLN A 137 -3.70 -9.29 -1.39
CA GLN A 137 -3.23 -7.90 -1.37
C GLN A 137 -2.01 -7.71 -2.27
N ILE A 138 -1.01 -8.60 -2.18
CA ILE A 138 0.17 -8.54 -3.07
C ILE A 138 -0.24 -8.65 -4.54
N THR A 139 -1.23 -9.48 -4.86
CA THR A 139 -1.76 -9.62 -6.22
C THR A 139 -2.45 -8.33 -6.69
N THR A 140 -3.27 -7.69 -5.85
CA THR A 140 -3.89 -6.40 -6.14
C THR A 140 -2.85 -5.30 -6.35
N ASP A 141 -1.84 -5.24 -5.50
CA ASP A 141 -0.75 -4.27 -5.60
C ASP A 141 0.04 -4.46 -6.90
N LEU A 142 0.35 -5.71 -7.27
CA LEU A 142 0.99 -6.04 -8.55
C LEU A 142 0.15 -5.61 -9.76
N GLN A 143 -1.17 -5.77 -9.71
CA GLN A 143 -2.06 -5.30 -10.77
C GLN A 143 -2.02 -3.77 -10.89
N GLY A 144 -2.10 -3.06 -9.77
CA GLY A 144 -2.02 -1.59 -9.74
C GLY A 144 -0.68 -1.04 -10.23
N LEU A 145 0.43 -1.69 -9.85
CA LEU A 145 1.76 -1.34 -10.34
C LEU A 145 1.91 -1.60 -11.84
N THR A 146 1.37 -2.70 -12.35
CA THR A 146 1.40 -3.04 -13.78
C THR A 146 0.60 -2.03 -14.60
N GLN A 147 -0.59 -1.64 -14.14
CA GLN A 147 -1.39 -0.59 -14.77
C GLN A 147 -0.66 0.75 -14.78
N SER A 148 -0.03 1.11 -13.65
CA SER A 148 0.75 2.33 -13.54
C SER A 148 1.98 2.33 -14.44
N LEU A 149 2.66 1.18 -14.58
CA LEU A 149 3.80 1.02 -15.50
C LEU A 149 3.36 1.17 -16.96
N SER A 150 2.19 0.62 -17.34
CA SER A 150 1.61 0.82 -18.68
C SER A 150 1.31 2.30 -18.94
N ALA A 151 0.70 2.98 -17.97
CA ALA A 151 0.38 4.40 -18.08
C ALA A 151 1.64 5.29 -18.21
N LEU A 152 2.73 4.95 -17.50
CA LEU A 152 4.03 5.61 -17.68
C LEU A 152 4.60 5.34 -19.06
N LYS A 153 4.53 4.09 -19.53
CA LYS A 153 5.04 3.70 -20.85
C LYS A 153 4.37 4.48 -21.98
N GLU A 154 3.05 4.59 -21.93
CA GLU A 154 2.29 5.35 -22.94
C GLU A 154 2.77 6.81 -23.01
N ARG A 155 3.03 7.44 -21.86
CA ARG A 155 3.51 8.82 -21.78
C ARG A 155 4.96 8.95 -22.20
N PHE A 156 5.81 8.01 -21.80
CA PHE A 156 7.19 7.91 -22.26
C PHE A 156 7.27 7.80 -23.80
N ASP A 157 6.42 6.96 -24.39
CA ASP A 157 6.39 6.72 -25.83
C ASP A 157 6.00 8.00 -26.62
N VAL A 158 5.23 8.92 -26.03
CA VAL A 158 4.96 10.24 -26.63
C VAL A 158 6.24 11.04 -26.83
N TYR A 159 7.08 11.14 -25.81
CA TYR A 159 8.32 11.90 -25.88
C TYR A 159 9.35 11.22 -26.79
N VAL A 160 9.45 9.89 -26.75
CA VAL A 160 10.31 9.11 -27.65
C VAL A 160 9.89 9.29 -29.11
N ALA A 161 8.58 9.27 -29.39
CA ALA A 161 8.07 9.53 -30.73
C ALA A 161 8.43 10.95 -31.20
N ALA A 162 8.22 11.96 -30.37
CA ALA A 162 8.57 13.35 -30.69
C ALA A 162 10.07 13.55 -30.95
N ILE A 163 10.95 12.84 -30.23
CA ILE A 163 12.40 12.86 -30.48
C ILE A 163 12.69 12.28 -31.87
N LYS A 164 12.11 11.12 -32.20
CA LYS A 164 12.29 10.46 -33.51
C LYS A 164 11.77 11.32 -34.66
N ASP A 165 10.60 11.93 -34.50
CA ASP A 165 9.97 12.78 -35.51
C ASP A 165 10.82 14.03 -35.81
N LYS A 166 11.59 14.50 -34.83
CA LYS A 166 12.56 15.60 -34.96
C LYS A 166 13.95 15.14 -35.42
N GLY A 167 14.12 13.85 -35.74
CA GLY A 167 15.38 13.26 -36.22
C GLY A 167 16.40 12.96 -35.12
N GLY A 168 16.00 12.95 -33.84
CA GLY A 168 16.87 12.59 -32.73
C GLY A 168 17.02 11.08 -32.56
N ASP A 169 18.19 10.65 -32.08
CA ASP A 169 18.43 9.26 -31.65
C ASP A 169 17.74 8.97 -30.31
N VAL A 170 17.36 7.72 -30.03
CA VAL A 170 16.74 7.35 -28.74
C VAL A 170 17.38 6.11 -28.12
N GLY A 171 18.58 5.73 -28.56
CA GLY A 171 19.21 4.48 -28.11
C GLY A 171 19.48 4.43 -26.60
N ASP A 172 19.82 5.57 -26.02
CA ASP A 172 20.05 5.79 -24.58
C ASP A 172 18.77 5.79 -23.72
N LEU A 173 17.61 5.90 -24.36
CA LEU A 173 16.29 5.87 -23.72
C LEU A 173 15.67 4.46 -23.72
N SER A 174 16.40 3.43 -24.15
CA SER A 174 15.93 2.05 -24.04
C SER A 174 15.74 1.62 -22.57
N LEU A 175 14.72 0.77 -22.36
CA LEU A 175 14.34 0.15 -21.09
C LEU A 175 14.73 -1.33 -21.10
#